data_AF-A0A8H4KEK0-F1
#
_entry.id   AF-A0A8H4KEK0-F1
#
_cell.length_a   1.000
_cell.length_b   1.000
_cell.length_c   1.000
_cell.angle_alpha   90.00
_cell.angle_beta   90.00
_cell.angle_gamma   90.00
#
_symmetry.space_group_name_H-M   'P 1'
#
loop_
_entity.id
_entity.type
_entity.pdbx_description
1 polymer ?
#
loop_
_entity_poly.entity_id
_entity_poly.type
_entity_poly.pdbx_seq_one_letter_code
_entity_poly.pdbx_strand_id
1 'polypeptide(L)'
;MNTQTRVILDVGAQVIDLTDLEFAKQWLARYKNDDNTQAVICFNDKDEIIVLDHAGKLEELETSPFAEHLDRCLVFLDESHTRGTDLKLPPYYRAVVTLGAGLTKDRLVQACMRMRKLGKGQSVEFCVPWEIKEK
;
A
#
# COMPACT_ATOMS: atom_id res chain seq x y z
N MET A 1 -4.84 -14.96 13.14
CA MET A 1 -4.12 -14.25 12.04
C MET A 1 -4.62 -12.81 12.04
N ASN A 2 -3.73 -11.82 11.93
CA ASN A 2 -4.16 -10.42 11.78
C ASN A 2 -4.85 -10.28 10.41
N THR A 3 -6.12 -9.88 10.42
CA THR A 3 -6.94 -9.79 9.21
C THR A 3 -6.90 -8.39 8.58
N GLN A 4 -6.37 -7.40 9.30
CA GLN A 4 -6.40 -6.00 8.89
C GLN A 4 -5.39 -5.76 7.76
N THR A 5 -5.88 -5.25 6.63
CA THR A 5 -5.03 -4.84 5.52
C THR A 5 -4.19 -3.63 5.94
N ARG A 6 -2.87 -3.74 5.72
CA ARG A 6 -1.89 -2.69 6.01
C ARG A 6 -1.22 -2.14 4.76
N VAL A 7 -1.25 -2.89 3.66
CA VAL A 7 -0.64 -2.53 2.39
C VAL A 7 -1.65 -2.72 1.28
N ILE A 8 -1.70 -1.80 0.33
CA ILE A 8 -2.40 -1.96 -0.95
C ILE A 8 -1.35 -1.84 -2.05
N LEU A 9 -1.32 -2.85 -2.92
CA LEU A 9 -0.48 -2.94 -4.11
C LEU A 9 -1.40 -2.86 -5.33
N ASP A 10 -1.56 -1.67 -5.91
CA ASP A 10 -2.48 -1.44 -7.02
C ASP A 10 -1.84 -1.71 -8.39
N VAL A 11 -1.40 -2.94 -8.62
CA VAL A 11 -0.79 -3.34 -9.91
C VAL A 11 -1.78 -3.72 -10.99
N GLY A 12 -3.05 -3.93 -10.61
CA GLY A 12 -4.17 -4.10 -11.52
C GLY A 12 -4.77 -2.78 -12.00
N ALA A 13 -4.24 -1.63 -11.58
CA ALA A 13 -4.74 -0.29 -11.90
C ALA A 13 -6.24 -0.13 -11.63
N GLN A 14 -6.66 -0.52 -10.42
CA GLN A 14 -8.06 -0.48 -9.98
C GLN A 14 -8.38 0.79 -9.18
N VAL A 15 -7.36 1.53 -8.71
CA VAL A 15 -7.53 2.89 -8.19
C VAL A 15 -7.53 3.84 -9.39
N ILE A 16 -8.74 4.14 -9.87
CA ILE A 16 -8.98 5.01 -11.02
C ILE A 16 -9.51 6.36 -10.49
N ASP A 17 -9.21 7.45 -11.21
CA ASP A 17 -9.70 8.81 -10.93
C ASP A 17 -9.26 9.44 -9.60
N LEU A 18 -8.31 8.83 -8.89
CA LEU A 18 -7.70 9.37 -7.68
C LEU A 18 -6.18 9.37 -7.84
N THR A 19 -5.55 10.44 -7.36
CA THR A 19 -4.11 10.42 -7.09
C THR A 19 -3.81 9.50 -5.91
N ASP A 20 -2.57 9.00 -5.84
CA ASP A 20 -2.06 8.22 -4.71
C ASP A 20 -2.36 8.90 -3.37
N LEU A 21 -2.15 10.21 -3.28
CA LEU A 21 -2.40 11.00 -2.08
C LEU A 21 -3.89 11.07 -1.73
N GLU A 22 -4.78 11.28 -2.71
CA GLU A 22 -6.22 11.31 -2.47
C GLU A 22 -6.74 9.95 -2.01
N PHE A 23 -6.30 8.87 -2.64
CA PHE A 23 -6.65 7.52 -2.22
C PHE A 23 -6.12 7.22 -0.81
N ALA A 24 -4.84 7.51 -0.56
CA ALA A 24 -4.20 7.33 0.74
C ALA A 24 -4.94 8.08 1.86
N LYS A 25 -5.30 9.34 1.62
CA LYS A 25 -6.09 10.16 2.56
C LYS A 25 -7.45 9.53 2.87
N GLN A 26 -8.19 9.12 1.84
CA GLN A 26 -9.49 8.48 2.03
C GLN A 26 -9.38 7.14 2.76
N TRP A 27 -8.33 6.37 2.50
CA TRP A 27 -8.09 5.10 3.16
C TRP A 27 -7.73 5.28 4.63
N LEU A 28 -6.81 6.22 4.96
CA LEU A 28 -6.44 6.54 6.34
C LEU A 28 -7.65 6.99 7.18
N ALA A 29 -8.57 7.76 6.59
CA ALA A 29 -9.78 8.21 7.27
C ALA A 29 -10.68 7.06 7.76
N ARG A 30 -10.57 5.85 7.19
CA ARG A 30 -11.29 4.65 7.66
C ARG A 30 -10.74 4.12 9.00
N TYR A 31 -9.54 4.55 9.39
CA TYR A 31 -8.84 4.16 10.61
C TYR A 31 -8.84 5.29 11.66
N LYS A 32 -9.71 6.30 11.52
CA LYS A 32 -9.77 7.47 12.44
C LYS A 32 -9.97 7.13 13.92
N ASN A 33 -10.50 5.94 14.23
CA ASN A 33 -10.76 5.46 15.58
C ASN A 33 -9.76 4.35 16.01
N ASP A 34 -8.67 4.15 15.25
CA ASP A 34 -7.63 3.16 15.54
C ASP A 34 -6.33 3.86 15.94
N ASP A 35 -6.05 3.89 17.25
CA ASP A 35 -4.86 4.54 17.82
C ASP A 35 -3.52 3.91 17.37
N ASN A 36 -3.57 2.71 16.78
CA ASN A 36 -2.39 2.03 16.25
C ASN A 36 -2.08 2.46 14.82
N THR A 37 -3.05 3.02 14.08
CA THR A 37 -2.88 3.43 12.68
C THR A 37 -2.88 4.94 12.59
N GLN A 38 -1.74 5.53 12.33
CA GLN A 38 -1.54 6.97 12.50
C GLN A 38 -1.29 7.73 11.20
N ALA A 39 -0.77 7.04 10.20
CA ALA A 39 -0.39 7.65 8.95
C ALA A 39 -0.50 6.67 7.79
N VAL A 40 -0.37 7.18 6.58
CA VAL A 40 -0.28 6.41 5.34
C VAL A 40 0.91 6.87 4.52
N ILE A 41 1.67 5.91 4.00
CA ILE A 41 2.81 6.13 3.12
C ILE A 41 2.33 5.92 1.68
N CYS A 42 2.69 6.83 0.79
CA CYS A 42 2.42 6.77 -0.65
C CYS A 42 3.47 7.57 -1.42
N PHE A 43 3.30 7.71 -2.73
CA PHE A 43 4.15 8.54 -3.57
C PHE A 43 3.44 9.85 -3.92
N ASN A 44 4.20 10.93 -4.07
CA ASN A 44 3.69 12.20 -4.57
C ASN A 44 3.94 12.36 -6.08
N ASP A 45 3.46 13.47 -6.66
CA ASP A 45 3.63 13.77 -8.09
C ASP A 45 5.10 13.97 -8.53
N LYS A 46 6.04 14.01 -7.59
CA LYS A 46 7.48 14.10 -7.83
C LYS A 46 8.20 12.75 -7.67
N ASP A 47 7.48 11.65 -7.51
CA ASP A 47 8.04 10.30 -7.29
C ASP A 47 8.83 10.20 -5.96
N GLU A 48 8.43 10.99 -4.95
CA GLU A 48 9.02 10.96 -3.61
C GLU A 48 8.12 10.19 -2.64
N ILE A 49 8.73 9.39 -1.75
CA ILE A 49 8.00 8.69 -0.69
C ILE A 49 7.58 9.69 0.39
N ILE A 50 6.28 9.87 0.53
CA ILE A 50 5.66 10.80 1.48
C ILE A 50 4.82 10.04 2.50
N VAL A 51 4.61 10.68 3.65
CA VAL A 51 3.72 10.21 4.71
C VAL A 51 2.69 11.29 5.03
N LEU A 52 1.42 10.87 5.10
CA LEU A 52 0.28 11.69 5.49
C LEU A 52 -0.29 11.19 6.83
N ASP A 53 -0.42 12.06 7.82
CA ASP A 53 -1.04 11.74 9.11
C ASP A 53 -2.53 12.16 9.21
N HIS A 54 -3.20 11.79 10.30
CA HIS A 54 -4.60 12.19 10.56
C HIS A 54 -4.81 13.70 10.74
N ALA A 55 -3.77 14.46 11.09
CA ALA A 55 -3.84 15.92 11.17
C ALA A 55 -3.75 16.58 9.78
N GLY A 56 -3.50 15.78 8.73
CA GLY A 56 -3.31 16.26 7.37
C GLY A 56 -1.90 16.78 7.12
N LYS A 57 -0.95 16.52 8.03
CA LYS A 57 0.45 16.86 7.83
C LYS A 57 1.04 15.94 6.77
N LEU A 58 1.70 16.53 5.78
CA LEU A 58 2.38 15.85 4.70
C LEU A 58 3.87 16.14 4.78
N GLU A 59 4.70 15.09 4.79
CA GLU A 59 6.16 15.21 4.83
C GLU A 59 6.84 14.02 4.14
N GLU A 60 8.12 14.16 3.80
CA GLU A 60 8.93 13.06 3.26
C GLU A 60 9.12 11.97 4.33
N LEU A 61 9.04 10.70 3.94
CA LEU A 61 9.15 9.60 4.89
C LEU A 61 10.50 9.63 5.63
N GLU A 62 11.60 9.90 4.93
CA GLU A 62 12.97 9.83 5.49
C GLU A 62 13.20 10.78 6.67
N THR A 63 12.56 11.96 6.66
CA THR A 63 12.69 12.97 7.71
C THR A 63 11.58 12.91 8.75
N SER A 64 10.54 12.12 8.49
CA SER A 64 9.40 11.95 9.36
C SER A 64 9.72 11.04 10.56
N PRO A 65 9.01 11.20 11.70
CA PRO A 65 9.09 10.23 12.79
C PRO A 65 8.60 8.83 12.37
N PHE A 66 7.85 8.71 11.26
CA PHE A 66 7.32 7.45 10.78
C PHE A 66 8.36 6.57 10.08
N ALA A 67 9.54 7.09 9.73
CA ALA A 67 10.66 6.30 9.19
C ALA A 67 11.04 5.12 10.10
N GLU A 68 10.93 5.31 11.42
CA GLU A 68 11.23 4.29 12.44
C GLU A 68 9.97 3.57 12.95
N HIS A 69 8.78 4.03 12.55
CA HIS A 69 7.48 3.57 13.04
C HIS A 69 6.54 3.12 11.90
N LEU A 70 7.09 2.40 10.90
CA LEU A 70 6.30 1.85 9.80
C LEU A 70 5.18 0.93 10.30
N ASP A 71 5.31 0.32 11.47
CA ASP A 71 4.25 -0.48 12.10
C ASP A 71 2.94 0.28 12.31
N ARG A 72 3.02 1.60 12.48
CA ARG A 72 1.86 2.49 12.64
C ARG A 72 1.31 3.03 11.33
N CYS A 73 1.91 2.68 10.20
CA CYS A 73 1.57 3.25 8.89
C CYS A 73 0.75 2.30 8.02
N LEU A 74 -0.17 2.83 7.23
CA LEU A 74 -0.67 2.15 6.04
C LEU A 74 0.32 2.40 4.89
N VAL A 75 0.32 1.55 3.85
CA VAL A 75 1.18 1.73 2.68
C VAL A 75 0.37 1.52 1.41
N PHE A 76 0.32 2.54 0.56
CA PHE A 76 -0.26 2.44 -0.78
C PHE A 76 0.86 2.52 -1.82
N LEU A 77 0.91 1.56 -2.73
CA LEU A 77 1.81 1.56 -3.88
C LEU A 77 0.99 1.28 -5.13
N ASP A 78 1.01 2.21 -6.08
CA ASP A 78 0.46 2.00 -7.42
C ASP A 78 1.36 1.07 -8.27
N GLU A 79 1.00 0.91 -9.55
CA GLU A 79 1.81 0.16 -10.51
C GLU A 79 3.26 0.65 -10.60
N SER A 80 3.47 1.96 -10.81
CA SER A 80 4.78 2.59 -11.01
C SER A 80 5.73 2.29 -9.85
N HIS A 81 5.20 2.37 -8.64
CA HIS A 81 5.96 2.36 -7.40
C HIS A 81 6.01 0.97 -6.74
N THR A 82 5.52 -0.07 -7.43
CA THR A 82 5.78 -1.47 -7.04
C THR A 82 7.16 -1.98 -7.48
N ARG A 83 7.91 -1.18 -8.24
CA ARG A 83 9.29 -1.46 -8.65
C ARG A 83 10.27 -0.51 -7.96
N GLY A 84 11.39 -1.03 -7.45
CA GLY A 84 12.47 -0.19 -6.90
C GLY A 84 12.25 0.34 -5.47
N THR A 85 11.01 0.42 -4.99
CA THR A 85 10.68 0.89 -3.63
C THR A 85 11.25 -0.03 -2.55
N ASP A 86 12.01 0.53 -1.60
CA ASP A 86 12.57 -0.17 -0.45
C ASP A 86 11.93 0.29 0.87
N LEU A 87 10.80 -0.36 1.23
CA LEU A 87 10.18 -0.20 2.55
C LEU A 87 10.44 -1.44 3.40
N LYS A 88 10.95 -1.24 4.62
CA LYS A 88 11.13 -2.32 5.60
C LYS A 88 9.82 -2.61 6.33
N LEU A 89 8.88 -3.21 5.59
CA LEU A 89 7.56 -3.52 6.10
C LEU A 89 7.62 -4.49 7.30
N PRO A 90 6.80 -4.29 8.35
CA PRO A 90 6.73 -5.19 9.49
C PRO A 90 6.41 -6.64 9.08
N PRO A 91 6.92 -7.64 9.83
CA PRO A 91 6.82 -9.05 9.46
C PRO A 91 5.40 -9.60 9.51
N TYR A 92 4.44 -8.89 10.09
CA TYR A 92 3.03 -9.31 10.22
C TYR A 92 2.09 -8.56 9.27
N TYR A 93 2.64 -7.76 8.34
CA TYR A 93 1.83 -7.00 7.39
C TYR A 93 1.10 -7.91 6.40
N ARG A 94 -0.16 -7.56 6.15
CA ARG A 94 -1.00 -8.15 5.12
C ARG A 94 -1.23 -7.13 4.01
N ALA A 95 -0.98 -7.54 2.77
CA ALA A 95 -1.24 -6.74 1.59
C ALA A 95 -2.50 -7.19 0.88
N VAL A 96 -3.26 -6.25 0.33
CA VAL A 96 -4.21 -6.50 -0.76
C VAL A 96 -3.51 -6.17 -2.07
N VAL A 97 -3.64 -7.04 -3.06
CA VAL A 97 -3.08 -6.88 -4.39
C VAL A 97 -4.22 -6.83 -5.38
N THR A 98 -4.32 -5.75 -6.15
CA THR A 98 -5.36 -5.63 -7.18
C THR A 98 -4.97 -6.40 -8.42
N LEU A 99 -5.96 -7.02 -9.07
CA LEU A 99 -5.79 -7.73 -10.34
C LEU A 99 -6.49 -6.93 -11.45
N GLY A 100 -5.89 -6.91 -12.63
CA GLY A 100 -6.35 -6.13 -13.78
C GLY A 100 -6.29 -6.93 -15.07
N ALA A 101 -7.15 -6.60 -16.04
CA ALA A 101 -7.10 -7.23 -17.36
C ALA A 101 -5.80 -6.83 -18.05
N GLY A 102 -4.96 -7.82 -18.39
CA GLY A 102 -3.63 -7.58 -18.96
C GLY A 102 -2.49 -7.54 -17.93
N LEU A 103 -2.77 -7.73 -16.64
CA LEU A 103 -1.72 -7.91 -15.64
C LEU A 103 -0.93 -9.19 -15.92
N THR A 104 0.36 -9.06 -16.19
CA THR A 104 1.24 -10.19 -16.42
C THR A 104 1.62 -10.87 -15.10
N LYS A 105 1.93 -12.18 -15.18
CA LYS A 105 2.46 -12.93 -14.05
C LYS A 105 3.68 -12.25 -13.43
N ASP A 106 4.59 -11.75 -14.25
CA ASP A 106 5.83 -11.14 -13.75
C ASP A 106 5.56 -9.87 -12.97
N ARG A 107 4.68 -8.98 -13.48
CA ARG A 107 4.27 -7.78 -12.76
C ARG A 107 3.61 -8.11 -11.41
N LEU A 108 2.69 -9.09 -11.42
CA LEU A 108 2.05 -9.56 -10.19
C LEU A 108 3.08 -10.05 -9.16
N VAL A 109 4.03 -10.88 -9.60
CA VAL A 109 5.09 -11.42 -8.74
C VAL A 109 5.98 -10.30 -8.20
N GLN A 110 6.38 -9.33 -9.02
CA GLN A 110 7.21 -8.20 -8.59
C GLN A 110 6.55 -7.36 -7.50
N ALA A 111 5.25 -7.13 -7.64
CA ALA A 111 4.42 -6.46 -6.65
C ALA A 111 4.40 -7.25 -5.33
N CYS A 112 4.01 -8.54 -5.40
CA CYS A 112 3.97 -9.39 -4.20
C CYS A 112 5.33 -9.49 -3.50
N MET A 113 6.44 -9.43 -4.24
CA MET A 113 7.80 -9.46 -3.67
C MET A 113 8.16 -8.21 -2.85
N ARG A 114 7.36 -7.13 -2.88
CA ARG A 114 7.49 -6.03 -1.91
C ARG A 114 7.24 -6.53 -0.47
N MET A 115 6.41 -7.56 -0.34
CA MET A 115 6.25 -8.32 0.90
C MET A 115 7.41 -9.31 1.06
N ARG A 116 8.60 -8.82 1.42
CA ARG A 116 9.84 -9.63 1.47
C ARG A 116 9.82 -10.82 2.44
N LYS A 117 8.89 -10.82 3.39
CA LYS A 117 8.65 -11.92 4.34
C LYS A 117 7.37 -12.70 4.02
N LEU A 118 6.93 -12.70 2.76
CA LEU A 118 5.75 -13.44 2.30
C LEU A 118 5.87 -14.93 2.67
N GLY A 119 4.83 -15.47 3.32
CA GLY A 119 4.83 -16.85 3.85
C GLY A 119 5.64 -17.03 5.14
N LYS A 120 6.33 -15.97 5.62
CA LYS A 120 7.08 -15.91 6.88
C LYS A 120 6.54 -14.81 7.79
N GLY A 121 5.22 -14.77 7.90
CA GLY A 121 4.45 -13.78 8.67
C GLY A 121 3.70 -12.77 7.79
N GLN A 122 4.30 -12.32 6.69
CA GLN A 122 3.59 -11.47 5.74
C GLN A 122 2.70 -12.32 4.83
N SER A 123 1.60 -11.72 4.40
CA SER A 123 0.60 -12.38 3.55
C SER A 123 0.05 -11.42 2.49
N VAL A 124 -0.54 -12.00 1.44
CA VAL A 124 -1.24 -11.26 0.38
C VAL A 124 -2.66 -11.80 0.24
N GLU A 125 -3.59 -10.94 -0.13
CA GLU A 125 -4.93 -11.27 -0.60
C GLU A 125 -5.15 -10.62 -1.96
N PHE A 126 -5.74 -11.34 -2.91
CA PHE A 126 -5.99 -10.81 -4.24
C PHE A 126 -7.40 -10.24 -4.32
N CYS A 127 -7.50 -8.97 -4.74
CA CYS A 127 -8.76 -8.34 -5.09
C CYS A 127 -8.99 -8.51 -6.60
N VAL A 128 -9.99 -9.32 -6.95
CA VAL A 128 -10.40 -9.55 -8.34
C VAL A 128 -11.59 -8.63 -8.63
N PRO A 129 -11.46 -7.65 -9.54
CA PRO A 129 -12.59 -6.84 -9.97
C PRO A 129 -13.61 -7.72 -10.72
N TRP A 130 -14.89 -7.37 -10.61
CA TRP A 130 -15.99 -8.22 -11.08
C TRP A 130 -15.93 -8.46 -12.60
N GLU A 131 -15.40 -7.49 -13.35
CA GLU A 131 -15.20 -7.52 -14.80
C GLU A 131 -14.25 -8.65 -15.25
N ILE A 132 -13.36 -9.11 -14.38
CA ILE A 132 -12.40 -10.18 -14.67
C ILE A 132 -12.94 -11.54 -14.24
N LYS A 133 -13.83 -11.58 -13.24
CA LYS A 133 -14.36 -12.83 -12.68
C LYS A 133 -15.22 -13.62 -13.67
N GLU A 134 -15.73 -12.96 -14.72
CA GLU A 134 -16.60 -13.57 -15.74
C GLU A 134 -15.88 -14.02 -17.03
N LYS A 135 -14.54 -14.04 -17.05
CA LYS A 135 -13.75 -14.67 -18.12
C LYS A 135 -13.15 -16.00 -17.69
#